data_AF-A0A2N2SAU1-F1
#
_entry.id   AF-A0A2N2SAU1-F1
#
_cell.length_a   1.000
_cell.length_b   1.000
_cell.length_c   1.000
_cell.angle_alpha   90.00
_cell.angle_beta   90.00
_cell.angle_gamma   90.00
#
_symmetry.space_group_name_H-M   'P 1'
#
loop_
_entity.id
_entity.type
_entity.pdbx_description
1 polymer ?
#
loop_
_entity_poly.entity_id
_entity_poly.type
_entity_poly.pdbx_seq_one_letter_code
_entity_poly.pdbx_strand_id
1 'polypeptide(L)'
;ILVATPGRLLDHANQKNVDLSGVEILVLDEADRMLDMGFIRDIKKILAMLPKQRQNLLFSATFSDEIKTLADGLLHNPGFVEVARRNTASELVEQTVHMVAQGHKRDLMSYLIKQNDWKQVLVFTRTKHGANRLAEKLVKDDIQAAAIHGNKSQGARTKALAQFKDGSMRVLVATDIAARGLDIDQLPQVVNFELPNVPEDYVHRIGRTGRAGSSGAAISLVDREELKLLKDIEKLIKREITKVHVEGFTPNANPEPEAPRAPRQPHGRPPRNSQGAGNGQNTGRNGAQSRGPSQGRNQANPNTEGRPAQNRNSRPANNQPRDAQGNVSRADAPNANTKNMSEAARHQAMPQPALFVPPSPARHHPNRQNATRPNENRGSAGRSNTNPNSTHRSGGRGR
;
A
#
# COMPACT_ATOMS: atom_id res chain seq x y z
N ILE A 1 18.01 -4.77 19.88
CA ILE A 1 16.64 -4.44 19.40
C ILE A 1 16.35 -5.35 18.21
N LEU A 2 15.22 -6.06 18.25
CA LEU A 2 14.78 -6.97 17.18
C LEU A 2 13.43 -6.48 16.67
N VAL A 3 13.29 -6.33 15.34
CA VAL A 3 12.02 -6.01 14.68
C VAL A 3 11.69 -7.16 13.74
N ALA A 4 10.49 -7.75 13.89
CA ALA A 4 10.09 -8.90 13.09
C ALA A 4 8.56 -8.97 12.98
N THR A 5 8.07 -9.58 11.90
CA THR A 5 6.65 -9.97 11.80
C THR A 5 6.40 -11.24 12.64
N PRO A 6 5.19 -11.43 13.21
CA PRO A 6 4.93 -12.53 14.14
C PRO A 6 5.29 -13.91 13.59
N GLY A 7 4.84 -14.25 12.38
CA GLY A 7 5.14 -15.56 11.78
C GLY A 7 6.64 -15.81 11.62
N ARG A 8 7.40 -14.83 11.12
CA ARG A 8 8.85 -14.98 10.92
C ARG A 8 9.60 -15.08 12.26
N LEU A 9 9.21 -14.30 13.26
CA LEU A 9 9.81 -14.38 14.59
C LEU A 9 9.59 -15.77 15.20
N LEU A 10 8.37 -16.29 15.09
CA LEU A 10 8.02 -17.61 15.58
C LEU A 10 8.83 -18.71 14.87
N ASP A 11 9.03 -18.60 13.55
CA ASP A 11 9.89 -19.53 12.80
C ASP A 11 11.33 -19.53 13.34
N HIS A 12 11.92 -18.37 13.56
CA HIS A 12 13.29 -18.26 14.11
C HIS A 12 13.37 -18.78 15.54
N ALA A 13 12.36 -18.53 16.37
CA ALA A 13 12.30 -19.04 17.74
C ALA A 13 12.20 -20.58 17.75
N ASN A 14 11.34 -21.16 16.90
CA ASN A 14 11.21 -22.61 16.76
C ASN A 14 12.49 -23.28 16.26
N GLN A 15 13.23 -22.60 15.36
CA GLN A 15 14.54 -23.04 14.88
C GLN A 15 15.68 -22.78 15.87
N LYS A 16 15.39 -22.19 17.05
CA LYS A 16 16.38 -21.77 18.05
C LYS A 16 17.45 -20.81 17.51
N ASN A 17 17.11 -20.06 16.48
CA ASN A 17 17.97 -19.02 15.90
C ASN A 17 17.90 -17.70 16.68
N VAL A 18 16.97 -17.59 17.63
CA VAL A 18 16.80 -16.44 18.51
C VAL A 18 16.41 -16.94 19.91
N ASP A 19 17.00 -16.33 20.93
CA ASP A 19 16.60 -16.50 22.32
C ASP A 19 15.85 -15.23 22.77
N LEU A 20 14.64 -15.43 23.29
CA LEU A 20 13.76 -14.35 23.75
C LEU A 20 13.68 -14.26 25.28
N SER A 21 14.43 -15.10 26.02
CA SER A 21 14.41 -15.16 27.48
C SER A 21 14.92 -13.90 28.17
N GLY A 22 15.68 -13.05 27.48
CA GLY A 22 16.20 -11.78 27.98
C GLY A 22 15.38 -10.54 27.58
N VAL A 23 14.16 -10.71 27.05
CA VAL A 23 13.35 -9.58 26.57
C VAL A 23 12.72 -8.82 27.74
N GLU A 24 13.18 -7.59 27.96
CA GLU A 24 12.65 -6.67 28.98
C GLU A 24 11.53 -5.75 28.46
N ILE A 25 11.51 -5.48 27.14
CA ILE A 25 10.55 -4.58 26.50
C ILE A 25 9.98 -5.25 25.26
N LEU A 26 8.65 -5.34 25.20
CA LEU A 26 7.90 -5.76 24.03
C LEU A 26 7.12 -4.58 23.47
N VAL A 27 7.22 -4.38 22.15
CA VAL A 27 6.41 -3.41 21.41
C VAL A 27 5.56 -4.14 20.40
N LEU A 28 4.24 -3.92 20.46
CA LEU A 28 3.30 -4.30 19.40
C LEU A 28 2.85 -3.02 18.68
N ASP A 29 3.32 -2.84 17.46
CA ASP A 29 2.91 -1.73 16.59
C ASP A 29 1.91 -2.20 15.53
N GLU A 30 1.01 -1.32 15.10
CA GLU A 30 -0.15 -1.62 14.24
C GLU A 30 -0.91 -2.89 14.71
N ALA A 31 -1.24 -2.95 16.00
CA ALA A 31 -1.82 -4.15 16.62
C ALA A 31 -3.15 -4.57 15.98
N ASP A 32 -3.99 -3.63 15.55
CA ASP A 32 -5.23 -3.86 14.80
C ASP A 32 -4.98 -4.66 13.53
N ARG A 33 -3.91 -4.31 12.81
CA ARG A 33 -3.55 -5.02 11.57
C ARG A 33 -3.02 -6.41 11.79
N MET A 34 -2.29 -6.64 12.89
CA MET A 34 -1.87 -7.99 13.22
C MET A 34 -3.08 -8.90 13.53
N LEU A 35 -4.12 -8.36 14.15
CA LEU A 35 -5.39 -9.05 14.37
C LEU A 35 -6.13 -9.31 13.05
N ASP A 36 -6.29 -8.29 12.20
CA ASP A 36 -6.95 -8.41 10.88
C ASP A 36 -6.29 -9.47 9.98
N MET A 37 -4.96 -9.60 10.07
CA MET A 37 -4.20 -10.60 9.31
C MET A 37 -4.27 -12.02 9.90
N GLY A 38 -4.96 -12.19 11.03
CA GLY A 38 -5.07 -13.46 11.73
C GLY A 38 -3.83 -13.87 12.52
N PHE A 39 -2.88 -12.95 12.75
CA PHE A 39 -1.65 -13.24 13.50
C PHE A 39 -1.84 -13.37 15.00
N ILE A 40 -3.06 -13.18 15.51
CA ILE A 40 -3.35 -13.30 16.95
C ILE A 40 -2.85 -14.62 17.56
N ARG A 41 -2.92 -15.72 16.81
CA ARG A 41 -2.42 -17.02 17.28
C ARG A 41 -0.90 -17.04 17.41
N ASP A 42 -0.20 -16.43 16.46
CA ASP A 42 1.26 -16.39 16.46
C ASP A 42 1.78 -15.43 17.53
N ILE A 43 1.11 -14.28 17.72
CA ILE A 43 1.38 -13.36 18.84
C ILE A 43 1.24 -14.10 20.16
N LYS A 44 0.14 -14.82 20.39
CA LYS A 44 -0.06 -15.57 21.64
C LYS A 44 1.06 -16.58 21.90
N LYS A 45 1.57 -17.26 20.86
CA LYS A 45 2.72 -18.17 20.99
C LYS A 45 4.01 -17.43 21.34
N ILE A 46 4.29 -16.31 20.68
CA ILE A 46 5.45 -15.47 21.00
C ILE A 46 5.38 -15.00 22.44
N LEU A 47 4.24 -14.46 22.88
CA LEU A 47 4.04 -13.99 24.26
C LEU A 47 4.31 -15.08 25.32
N ALA A 48 4.00 -16.33 25.01
CA ALA A 48 4.27 -17.47 25.88
C ALA A 48 5.78 -17.82 25.99
N MET A 49 6.60 -17.39 25.03
CA MET A 49 8.05 -17.56 25.04
C MET A 49 8.78 -16.40 25.75
N LEU A 50 8.09 -15.28 26.01
CA LEU A 50 8.68 -14.10 26.63
C LEU A 50 8.67 -14.16 28.16
N PRO A 51 9.61 -13.49 28.84
CA PRO A 51 9.59 -13.33 30.29
C PRO A 51 8.27 -12.73 30.79
N LYS A 52 7.73 -13.24 31.89
CA LYS A 52 6.47 -12.74 32.47
C LYS A 52 6.58 -11.28 32.92
N GLN A 53 7.72 -10.92 33.50
CA GLN A 53 8.03 -9.56 33.95
C GLN A 53 8.73 -8.81 32.83
N ARG A 54 8.03 -7.88 32.19
CA ARG A 54 8.52 -7.05 31.08
C ARG A 54 7.61 -5.83 30.91
N GLN A 55 8.14 -4.76 30.32
CA GLN A 55 7.34 -3.64 29.88
C GLN A 55 6.69 -3.97 28.53
N ASN A 56 5.38 -3.72 28.40
CA ASN A 56 4.65 -3.90 27.15
C ASN A 56 4.15 -2.55 26.66
N LEU A 57 4.37 -2.26 25.38
CA LEU A 57 3.84 -1.11 24.66
C LEU A 57 2.96 -1.61 23.52
N LEU A 58 1.75 -1.08 23.40
CA LEU A 58 0.80 -1.41 22.34
C LEU A 58 0.39 -0.13 21.63
N PHE A 59 0.59 -0.11 20.31
CA PHE A 59 0.19 0.97 19.43
C PHE A 59 -0.79 0.42 18.39
N SER A 60 -1.87 1.17 18.18
CA SER A 60 -2.91 0.79 17.23
C SER A 60 -3.57 2.05 16.67
N ALA A 61 -3.90 2.03 15.39
CA ALA A 61 -4.62 3.15 14.76
C ALA A 61 -6.11 3.12 15.14
N THR A 62 -6.65 1.93 15.43
CA THR A 62 -8.03 1.72 15.84
C THR A 62 -8.10 1.01 17.19
N PHE A 63 -9.20 1.24 17.94
CA PHE A 63 -9.43 0.62 19.25
C PHE A 63 -10.74 -0.17 19.21
N SER A 64 -10.72 -1.30 18.49
CA SER A 64 -11.83 -2.27 18.44
C SER A 64 -11.91 -3.09 19.72
N ASP A 65 -13.02 -3.81 19.92
CA ASP A 65 -13.19 -4.72 21.07
C ASP A 65 -12.13 -5.84 21.09
N GLU A 66 -11.68 -6.29 19.92
CA GLU A 66 -10.59 -7.27 19.81
C GLU A 66 -9.24 -6.69 20.27
N ILE A 67 -8.96 -5.43 19.92
CA ILE A 67 -7.77 -4.72 20.38
C ILE A 67 -7.82 -4.49 21.88
N LYS A 68 -8.99 -4.09 22.39
CA LYS A 68 -9.20 -3.95 23.83
C LYS A 68 -8.94 -5.27 24.56
N THR A 69 -9.48 -6.37 24.05
CA THR A 69 -9.24 -7.71 24.61
C THR A 69 -7.75 -8.09 24.59
N LEU A 70 -7.04 -7.77 23.50
CA LEU A 70 -5.60 -8.00 23.41
C LEU A 70 -4.84 -7.13 24.42
N ALA A 71 -5.19 -5.86 24.54
CA ALA A 71 -4.58 -4.91 25.46
C ALA A 71 -4.80 -5.34 26.92
N ASP A 72 -6.02 -5.72 27.30
CA ASP A 72 -6.37 -6.18 28.65
C ASP A 72 -5.60 -7.46 29.03
N GLY A 73 -5.33 -8.35 28.08
CA GLY A 73 -4.55 -9.56 28.30
C GLY A 73 -3.03 -9.36 28.29
N LEU A 74 -2.54 -8.25 27.74
CA LEU A 74 -1.11 -8.00 27.54
C LEU A 74 -0.54 -6.95 28.49
N LEU A 75 -1.28 -5.88 28.76
CA LEU A 75 -0.81 -4.72 29.50
C LEU A 75 -1.18 -4.82 30.98
N HIS A 76 -0.33 -4.27 31.86
CA HIS A 76 -0.59 -4.19 33.29
C HIS A 76 -0.58 -2.73 33.72
N ASN A 77 -1.74 -2.22 34.20
CA ASN A 77 -1.95 -0.82 34.57
C ASN A 77 -1.37 0.18 33.53
N PRO A 78 -1.79 0.10 32.25
CA PRO A 78 -1.17 0.90 31.20
C PRO A 78 -1.47 2.39 31.33
N GLY A 79 -0.48 3.22 31.01
CA GLY A 79 -0.76 4.59 30.60
C GLY A 79 -1.57 4.56 29.30
N PHE A 80 -2.77 5.11 29.33
CA PHE A 80 -3.67 5.11 28.18
C PHE A 80 -3.64 6.48 27.50
N VAL A 81 -3.26 6.50 26.23
CA VAL A 81 -3.25 7.70 25.39
C VAL A 81 -4.17 7.44 24.21
N GLU A 82 -5.32 8.11 24.21
CA GLU A 82 -6.24 8.09 23.08
C GLU A 82 -6.22 9.46 22.41
N VAL A 83 -5.88 9.46 21.12
CA VAL A 83 -6.10 10.63 20.28
C VAL A 83 -7.57 10.57 19.89
N ALA A 84 -8.37 11.52 20.38
CA ALA A 84 -9.75 11.66 19.94
C ALA A 84 -9.78 11.60 18.41
N ARG A 85 -10.70 10.80 17.83
CA ARG A 85 -10.95 10.77 16.40
C ARG A 85 -11.43 12.15 15.95
N ARG A 86 -10.51 13.11 15.79
CA ARG A 86 -10.73 14.15 14.82
C ARG A 86 -10.80 13.38 13.50
N ASN A 87 -11.87 13.58 12.75
CA ASN A 87 -12.05 13.04 11.40
C ASN A 87 -10.96 13.56 10.41
N THR A 88 -9.77 13.97 10.87
CA THR A 88 -8.88 14.93 10.21
C THR A 88 -7.93 14.35 9.18
N ALA A 89 -7.62 13.04 9.19
CA ALA A 89 -6.82 12.48 8.10
C ALA A 89 -7.63 12.36 6.80
N SER A 90 -8.94 12.08 6.91
CA SER A 90 -9.86 12.01 5.76
C SER A 90 -10.37 13.39 5.32
N GLU A 91 -10.50 14.34 6.27
CA GLU A 91 -10.91 15.71 5.96
C GLU A 91 -9.87 16.49 5.14
N LEU A 92 -8.57 16.23 5.33
CA LEU A 92 -7.49 16.90 4.58
C LEU A 92 -7.17 16.26 3.22
N VAL A 93 -7.72 15.07 2.95
CA VAL A 93 -7.51 14.34 1.70
C VAL A 93 -8.74 14.47 0.82
N GLU A 94 -8.56 15.08 -0.36
CA GLU A 94 -9.59 15.11 -1.40
C GLU A 94 -9.81 13.69 -1.91
N GLN A 95 -11.04 13.20 -1.81
CA GLN A 95 -11.40 11.84 -2.17
C GLN A 95 -12.38 11.82 -3.33
N THR A 96 -12.05 11.07 -4.37
CA THR A 96 -12.92 10.90 -5.53
C THR A 96 -13.04 9.43 -5.94
N VAL A 97 -14.17 9.10 -6.54
CA VAL A 97 -14.45 7.80 -7.13
C VAL A 97 -14.66 7.96 -8.63
N HIS A 98 -13.94 7.15 -9.41
CA HIS A 98 -14.22 6.97 -10.83
C HIS A 98 -14.89 5.63 -11.04
N MET A 99 -16.15 5.67 -11.50
CA MET A 99 -16.84 4.47 -11.96
C MET A 99 -16.23 4.03 -13.28
N VAL A 100 -15.83 2.77 -13.39
CA VAL A 100 -15.14 2.25 -14.58
C VAL A 100 -15.36 0.73 -14.70
N ALA A 101 -15.49 0.24 -15.93
CA ALA A 101 -15.62 -1.20 -16.15
C ALA A 101 -14.28 -1.89 -15.86
N GLN A 102 -14.31 -3.10 -15.31
CA GLN A 102 -13.11 -3.81 -14.85
C GLN A 102 -12.03 -3.96 -15.95
N GLY A 103 -12.45 -4.16 -17.20
CA GLY A 103 -11.55 -4.22 -18.36
C GLY A 103 -10.78 -2.93 -18.63
N HIS A 104 -11.36 -1.78 -18.30
CA HIS A 104 -10.81 -0.45 -18.62
C HIS A 104 -10.05 0.21 -17.47
N LYS A 105 -10.03 -0.38 -16.26
CA LYS A 105 -9.32 0.22 -15.11
C LYS A 105 -7.86 0.54 -15.40
N ARG A 106 -7.15 -0.36 -16.09
CA ARG A 106 -5.72 -0.17 -16.38
C ARG A 106 -5.49 0.98 -17.35
N ASP A 107 -6.32 1.08 -18.38
CA ASP A 107 -6.23 2.15 -19.36
C ASP A 107 -6.60 3.50 -18.73
N LEU A 108 -7.62 3.51 -17.87
CA LEU A 108 -7.98 4.69 -17.08
C LEU A 108 -6.82 5.13 -16.17
N MET A 109 -6.12 4.18 -15.54
CA MET A 109 -4.95 4.50 -14.70
C MET A 109 -3.85 5.20 -15.51
N SER A 110 -3.49 4.65 -16.68
CA SER A 110 -2.51 5.26 -17.57
C SER A 110 -2.95 6.64 -18.05
N TYR A 111 -4.22 6.79 -18.41
CA TYR A 111 -4.82 8.05 -18.83
C TYR A 111 -4.72 9.10 -17.72
N LEU A 112 -5.16 8.78 -16.50
CA LEU A 112 -5.13 9.72 -15.37
C LEU A 112 -3.71 10.17 -15.02
N ILE A 113 -2.72 9.27 -15.05
CA ILE A 113 -1.32 9.62 -14.78
C ILE A 113 -0.79 10.61 -15.83
N LYS A 114 -1.07 10.35 -17.13
CA LYS A 114 -0.57 11.18 -18.23
C LYS A 114 -1.28 12.53 -18.30
N GLN A 115 -2.61 12.51 -18.25
CA GLN A 115 -3.44 13.70 -18.41
C GLN A 115 -3.20 14.74 -17.31
N ASN A 116 -2.98 14.27 -16.07
CA ASN A 116 -2.73 15.14 -14.92
C ASN A 116 -1.24 15.29 -14.59
N ASP A 117 -0.37 14.73 -15.42
CA ASP A 117 1.09 14.71 -15.25
C ASP A 117 1.58 14.38 -13.83
N TRP A 118 0.96 13.39 -13.18
CA TRP A 118 1.28 13.04 -11.79
C TRP A 118 2.71 12.52 -11.65
N LYS A 119 3.54 13.16 -10.82
CA LYS A 119 4.97 12.82 -10.72
C LYS A 119 5.29 11.66 -9.79
N GLN A 120 4.45 11.42 -8.78
CA GLN A 120 4.67 10.37 -7.80
C GLN A 120 3.33 9.81 -7.33
N VAL A 121 3.09 8.52 -7.57
CA VAL A 121 1.80 7.88 -7.33
C VAL A 121 1.99 6.53 -6.65
N LEU A 122 1.34 6.35 -5.50
CA LEU A 122 1.22 5.03 -4.87
C LEU A 122 -0.13 4.42 -5.24
N VAL A 123 -0.09 3.25 -5.87
CA VAL A 123 -1.27 2.55 -6.36
C VAL A 123 -1.47 1.26 -5.59
N PHE A 124 -2.64 1.10 -4.97
CA PHE A 124 -2.99 -0.10 -4.23
C PHE A 124 -3.81 -1.08 -5.08
N THR A 125 -3.41 -2.34 -5.02
CA THR A 125 -4.08 -3.48 -5.66
C THR A 125 -4.31 -4.58 -4.62
N ARG A 126 -5.33 -5.42 -4.82
CA ARG A 126 -5.66 -6.51 -3.89
C ARG A 126 -4.70 -7.68 -4.00
N THR A 127 -4.16 -7.93 -5.20
CA THR A 127 -3.36 -9.13 -5.48
C THR A 127 -2.00 -8.83 -6.07
N LYS A 128 -1.00 -9.66 -5.72
CA LYS A 128 0.36 -9.61 -6.28
C LYS A 128 0.39 -9.75 -7.81
N HIS A 129 -0.52 -10.53 -8.39
CA HIS A 129 -0.61 -10.71 -9.83
C HIS A 129 -1.22 -9.46 -10.49
N GLY A 130 -2.23 -8.85 -9.86
CA GLY A 130 -2.77 -7.55 -10.26
C GLY A 130 -1.68 -6.47 -10.26
N ALA A 131 -0.88 -6.40 -9.21
CA ALA A 131 0.23 -5.46 -9.10
C ALA A 131 1.24 -5.57 -10.26
N ASN A 132 1.70 -6.78 -10.57
CA ASN A 132 2.63 -6.98 -11.70
C ASN A 132 2.00 -6.61 -13.04
N ARG A 133 0.77 -7.08 -13.31
CA ARG A 133 0.07 -6.77 -14.57
C ARG A 133 -0.14 -5.27 -14.77
N LEU A 134 -0.46 -4.55 -13.70
CA LEU A 134 -0.63 -3.09 -13.76
C LEU A 134 0.71 -2.40 -14.01
N ALA A 135 1.76 -2.76 -13.27
CA ALA A 135 3.10 -2.19 -13.49
C ALA A 135 3.61 -2.45 -14.92
N GLU A 136 3.45 -3.68 -15.43
CA GLU A 136 3.80 -4.03 -16.81
C GLU A 136 3.01 -3.23 -17.86
N LYS A 137 1.70 -3.01 -17.63
CA LYS A 137 0.88 -2.18 -18.53
C LYS A 137 1.35 -0.73 -18.52
N LEU A 138 1.61 -0.16 -17.34
CA LEU A 138 2.11 1.21 -17.21
C LEU A 138 3.45 1.39 -17.92
N VAL A 139 4.38 0.44 -17.77
CA VAL A 139 5.67 0.46 -18.48
C VAL A 139 5.48 0.40 -20.00
N LYS A 140 4.55 -0.41 -20.50
CA LYS A 140 4.21 -0.46 -21.94
C LYS A 140 3.60 0.84 -22.46
N ASP A 141 2.99 1.62 -21.57
CA ASP A 141 2.45 2.94 -21.88
C ASP A 141 3.48 4.06 -21.59
N ASP A 142 4.78 3.76 -21.52
CA ASP A 142 5.88 4.70 -21.24
C ASP A 142 5.78 5.41 -19.88
N ILE A 143 5.22 4.74 -18.87
CA ILE A 143 5.15 5.21 -17.49
C ILE A 143 6.08 4.36 -16.62
N GLN A 144 7.07 4.99 -15.99
CA GLN A 144 7.97 4.32 -15.04
C GLN A 144 7.19 3.78 -13.84
N ALA A 145 7.06 2.45 -13.77
CA ALA A 145 6.29 1.78 -12.74
C ALA A 145 7.00 0.53 -12.21
N ALA A 146 6.90 0.29 -10.91
CA ALA A 146 7.39 -0.92 -10.25
C ALA A 146 6.34 -1.50 -9.31
N ALA A 147 6.31 -2.84 -9.19
CA ALA A 147 5.43 -3.54 -8.26
C ALA A 147 6.16 -3.96 -6.98
N ILE A 148 5.54 -3.75 -5.82
CA ILE A 148 6.02 -4.17 -4.49
C ILE A 148 4.99 -5.07 -3.81
N HIS A 149 5.36 -6.32 -3.55
CA HIS A 149 4.49 -7.34 -2.92
C HIS A 149 5.33 -8.44 -2.25
N GLY A 150 4.71 -9.30 -1.43
CA GLY A 150 5.42 -10.34 -0.67
C GLY A 150 6.21 -11.37 -1.51
N ASN A 151 5.82 -11.60 -2.77
CA ASN A 151 6.55 -12.47 -3.69
C ASN A 151 7.78 -11.82 -4.38
N LYS A 152 8.08 -10.53 -4.15
CA LYS A 152 9.31 -9.90 -4.66
C LYS A 152 10.46 -10.24 -3.71
N SER A 153 11.67 -10.42 -4.25
CA SER A 153 12.87 -10.54 -3.41
C SER A 153 13.08 -9.27 -2.58
N GLN A 154 13.70 -9.40 -1.41
CA GLN A 154 13.94 -8.25 -0.54
C GLN A 154 14.74 -7.15 -1.26
N GLY A 155 15.79 -7.52 -2.00
CA GLY A 155 16.57 -6.56 -2.79
C GLY A 155 15.73 -5.82 -3.85
N ALA A 156 14.80 -6.51 -4.52
CA ALA A 156 13.88 -5.87 -5.45
C ALA A 156 12.92 -4.89 -4.75
N ARG A 157 12.42 -5.25 -3.56
CA ARG A 157 11.56 -4.37 -2.74
C ARG A 157 12.33 -3.12 -2.30
N THR A 158 13.54 -3.28 -1.78
CA THR A 158 14.40 -2.16 -1.35
C THR A 158 14.75 -1.25 -2.51
N LYS A 159 15.11 -1.81 -3.68
CA LYS A 159 15.41 -1.03 -4.88
C LYS A 159 14.19 -0.23 -5.36
N ALA A 160 13.03 -0.88 -5.51
CA ALA A 160 11.81 -0.21 -5.95
C ALA A 160 11.40 0.91 -4.98
N LEU A 161 11.52 0.67 -3.67
CA LEU A 161 11.25 1.67 -2.64
C LEU A 161 12.23 2.86 -2.72
N ALA A 162 13.52 2.59 -2.87
CA ALA A 162 14.53 3.65 -2.99
C ALA A 162 14.27 4.53 -4.22
N GLN A 163 14.02 3.90 -5.38
CA GLN A 163 13.69 4.60 -6.62
C GLN A 163 12.37 5.38 -6.52
N PHE A 164 11.41 4.89 -5.75
CA PHE A 164 10.17 5.63 -5.51
C PHE A 164 10.41 6.85 -4.61
N LYS A 165 11.20 6.71 -3.54
CA LYS A 165 11.54 7.80 -2.62
C LYS A 165 12.36 8.90 -3.29
N ASP A 166 13.31 8.54 -4.16
CA ASP A 166 14.15 9.52 -4.88
C ASP A 166 13.46 10.16 -6.10
N GLY A 167 12.26 9.70 -6.46
CA GLY A 167 11.46 10.22 -7.58
C GLY A 167 11.83 9.66 -8.95
N SER A 168 12.82 8.77 -9.06
CA SER A 168 13.17 8.08 -10.32
C SER A 168 12.14 7.03 -10.75
N MET A 169 11.26 6.61 -9.83
CA MET A 169 10.10 5.79 -10.11
C MET A 169 8.83 6.63 -9.91
N ARG A 170 8.12 6.88 -11.01
CA ARG A 170 6.88 7.67 -11.01
C ARG A 170 5.73 6.94 -10.29
N VAL A 171 5.63 5.62 -10.47
CA VAL A 171 4.52 4.83 -9.91
C VAL A 171 5.02 3.62 -9.13
N LEU A 172 4.55 3.48 -7.89
CA LEU A 172 4.74 2.28 -7.09
C LEU A 172 3.40 1.55 -6.94
N VAL A 173 3.30 0.33 -7.46
CA VAL A 173 2.10 -0.50 -7.36
C VAL A 173 2.27 -1.50 -6.22
N ALA A 174 1.46 -1.39 -5.18
CA ALA A 174 1.60 -2.17 -3.97
C ALA A 174 0.36 -3.01 -3.65
N THR A 175 0.57 -4.10 -2.92
CA THR A 175 -0.47 -4.76 -2.12
C THR A 175 -0.43 -4.22 -0.69
N ASP A 176 -1.56 -4.24 0.02
CA ASP A 176 -1.67 -3.75 1.41
C ASP A 176 -0.52 -4.24 2.30
N ILE A 177 -0.26 -5.55 2.29
CA ILE A 177 0.77 -6.19 3.11
C ILE A 177 2.17 -5.62 2.83
N ALA A 178 2.46 -5.26 1.57
CA ALA A 178 3.78 -4.81 1.17
C ALA A 178 3.97 -3.30 1.27
N ALA A 179 2.87 -2.55 1.33
CA ALA A 179 2.85 -1.12 1.58
C ALA A 179 2.88 -0.76 3.08
N ARG A 180 2.47 -1.68 3.95
CA ARG A 180 2.56 -1.52 5.41
C ARG A 180 4.03 -1.40 5.84
N GLY A 181 4.32 -0.46 6.73
CA GLY A 181 5.69 -0.13 7.15
C GLY A 181 6.57 0.51 6.07
N LEU A 182 6.02 0.85 4.89
CA LEU A 182 6.71 1.76 3.98
C LEU A 182 6.63 3.16 4.58
N ASP A 183 7.76 3.61 5.09
CA ASP A 183 8.02 5.00 5.43
C ASP A 183 8.09 5.82 4.13
N ILE A 184 6.95 6.09 3.52
CA ILE A 184 6.81 7.01 2.39
C ILE A 184 5.72 8.00 2.78
N ASP A 185 6.03 8.83 3.76
CA ASP A 185 5.08 9.81 4.24
C ASP A 185 4.99 10.97 3.27
N GLN A 186 3.74 11.40 3.00
CA GLN A 186 3.37 12.58 2.21
C GLN A 186 3.52 12.43 0.69
N LEU A 187 2.68 11.57 0.11
CA LEU A 187 2.53 11.48 -1.34
C LEU A 187 1.51 12.50 -1.87
N PRO A 188 1.70 13.07 -3.07
CA PRO A 188 0.70 13.95 -3.67
C PRO A 188 -0.55 13.17 -4.12
N GLN A 189 -0.36 11.92 -4.57
CA GLN A 189 -1.40 11.09 -5.16
C GLN A 189 -1.37 9.66 -4.62
N VAL A 190 -2.52 9.21 -4.13
CA VAL A 190 -2.76 7.80 -3.77
C VAL A 190 -3.93 7.29 -4.59
N VAL A 191 -3.79 6.11 -5.19
CA VAL A 191 -4.85 5.51 -6.01
C VAL A 191 -5.21 4.12 -5.49
N ASN A 192 -6.48 3.90 -5.18
CA ASN A 192 -7.06 2.58 -4.99
C ASN A 192 -7.47 2.04 -6.36
N PHE A 193 -6.61 1.24 -6.99
CA PHE A 193 -6.94 0.58 -8.25
C PHE A 193 -8.02 -0.50 -8.06
N GLU A 194 -8.00 -1.15 -6.89
CA GLU A 194 -9.04 -2.03 -6.38
C GLU A 194 -9.37 -1.62 -4.95
N LEU A 195 -10.64 -1.60 -4.57
CA LEU A 195 -11.03 -1.28 -3.20
C LEU A 195 -10.59 -2.39 -2.23
N PRO A 196 -10.18 -2.04 -0.99
CA PRO A 196 -9.86 -3.04 0.01
C PRO A 196 -11.12 -3.81 0.41
N ASN A 197 -10.94 -5.08 0.83
CA ASN A 197 -12.04 -5.90 1.33
C ASN A 197 -12.48 -5.47 2.75
N VAL A 198 -11.56 -4.86 3.49
CA VAL A 198 -11.77 -4.34 4.85
C VAL A 198 -11.84 -2.82 4.77
N PRO A 199 -12.95 -2.16 5.13
CA PRO A 199 -13.10 -0.71 5.05
C PRO A 199 -12.02 0.07 5.78
N GLU A 200 -11.53 -0.43 6.91
CA GLU A 200 -10.48 0.22 7.69
C GLU A 200 -9.17 0.32 6.92
N ASP A 201 -8.86 -0.63 6.04
CA ASP A 201 -7.67 -0.56 5.18
C ASP A 201 -7.74 0.64 4.24
N TYR A 202 -8.93 1.08 3.83
CA TYR A 202 -9.09 2.26 2.98
C TYR A 202 -8.51 3.51 3.65
N VAL A 203 -8.84 3.72 4.93
CA VAL A 203 -8.33 4.85 5.72
C VAL A 203 -6.80 4.80 5.81
N HIS A 204 -6.22 3.61 5.93
CA HIS A 204 -4.77 3.44 6.02
C HIS A 204 -4.05 3.67 4.68
N ARG A 205 -4.70 3.31 3.57
CA ARG A 205 -4.20 3.59 2.21
C ARG A 205 -4.17 5.08 1.93
N ILE A 206 -5.30 5.76 2.11
CA ILE A 206 -5.39 7.21 1.84
C ILE A 206 -4.58 8.01 2.85
N GLY A 207 -4.35 7.48 4.05
CA GLY A 207 -3.47 8.07 5.04
C GLY A 207 -1.99 8.11 4.63
N ARG A 208 -1.62 7.66 3.42
CA ARG A 208 -0.29 7.89 2.81
C ARG A 208 -0.16 9.25 2.13
N THR A 209 -1.26 10.00 2.05
CA THR A 209 -1.33 11.38 1.57
C THR A 209 -1.97 12.29 2.62
N GLY A 210 -1.96 13.61 2.43
CA GLY A 210 -2.66 14.58 3.28
C GLY A 210 -2.13 14.76 4.72
N ARG A 211 -0.83 14.52 4.95
CA ARG A 211 -0.19 14.63 6.28
C ARG A 211 0.37 16.04 6.54
N ALA A 212 0.56 16.39 7.81
CA ALA A 212 1.20 17.62 8.28
C ALA A 212 0.62 18.94 7.69
N GLY A 213 -0.70 18.98 7.47
CA GLY A 213 -1.39 20.16 6.94
C GLY A 213 -1.24 20.37 5.42
N SER A 214 -0.59 19.45 4.71
CA SER A 214 -0.53 19.48 3.25
C SER A 214 -1.77 18.83 2.63
N SER A 215 -2.26 19.40 1.53
CA SER A 215 -3.32 18.78 0.73
C SER A 215 -2.80 17.56 -0.02
N GLY A 216 -3.67 16.57 -0.18
CA GLY A 216 -3.40 15.33 -0.87
C GLY A 216 -4.64 14.79 -1.54
N ALA A 217 -4.49 13.99 -2.60
CA ALA A 217 -5.63 13.41 -3.30
C ALA A 217 -5.60 11.87 -3.26
N ALA A 218 -6.77 11.31 -3.02
CA ALA A 218 -7.02 9.88 -3.00
C ALA A 218 -8.12 9.50 -3.98
N ILE A 219 -7.76 8.74 -5.00
CA ILE A 219 -8.65 8.38 -6.09
C ILE A 219 -8.98 6.90 -6.00
N SER A 220 -10.23 6.52 -6.22
CA SER A 220 -10.64 5.11 -6.21
C SER A 220 -11.30 4.73 -7.53
N LEU A 221 -10.77 3.68 -8.17
CA LEU A 221 -11.35 3.11 -9.38
C LEU A 221 -12.31 1.99 -8.99
N VAL A 222 -13.60 2.20 -9.26
CA VAL A 222 -14.67 1.31 -8.75
C VAL A 222 -15.41 0.70 -9.92
N ASP A 223 -15.44 -0.63 -9.97
CA ASP A 223 -16.33 -1.36 -10.86
C ASP A 223 -17.65 -1.74 -10.17
N ARG A 224 -18.52 -2.44 -10.90
CA ARG A 224 -19.84 -2.84 -10.38
C ARG A 224 -19.75 -3.87 -9.25
N GLU A 225 -18.74 -4.73 -9.25
CA GLU A 225 -18.56 -5.79 -8.24
C GLU A 225 -18.11 -5.17 -6.91
N GLU A 226 -17.43 -4.03 -6.96
CA GLU A 226 -16.91 -3.33 -5.78
C GLU A 226 -17.87 -2.31 -5.16
N LEU A 227 -19.08 -2.14 -5.70
CA LEU A 227 -20.08 -1.21 -5.16
C LEU A 227 -20.45 -1.48 -3.69
N LYS A 228 -20.44 -2.75 -3.28
CA LYS A 228 -20.67 -3.11 -1.87
C LYS A 228 -19.52 -2.63 -0.98
N LEU A 229 -18.28 -2.83 -1.42
CA LEU A 229 -17.09 -2.37 -0.69
C LEU A 229 -17.08 -0.85 -0.56
N LEU A 230 -17.46 -0.13 -1.62
CA LEU A 230 -17.59 1.33 -1.57
C LEU A 230 -18.58 1.77 -0.49
N LYS A 231 -19.77 1.15 -0.43
CA LYS A 231 -20.78 1.46 0.59
C LYS A 231 -20.28 1.20 2.01
N ASP A 232 -19.56 0.09 2.22
CA ASP A 232 -19.00 -0.25 3.52
C ASP A 232 -17.93 0.79 3.95
N ILE A 233 -17.14 1.28 3.00
CA ILE A 233 -16.17 2.38 3.21
C ILE A 233 -16.89 3.68 3.55
N GLU A 234 -17.87 4.11 2.75
CA GLU A 234 -18.65 5.35 2.96
C GLU A 234 -19.34 5.34 4.33
N LYS A 235 -19.85 4.17 4.75
CA LYS A 235 -20.42 3.97 6.08
C LYS A 235 -19.39 4.14 7.19
N LEU A 236 -18.18 3.59 7.03
CA LEU A 236 -17.10 3.73 8.01
C LEU A 236 -16.68 5.20 8.16
N ILE A 237 -16.49 5.91 7.03
CA ILE A 237 -16.06 7.32 7.02
C ILE A 237 -17.21 8.31 7.25
N LYS A 238 -18.45 7.82 7.33
CA LYS A 238 -19.69 8.59 7.57
C LYS A 238 -19.93 9.71 6.54
N ARG A 239 -19.49 9.52 5.31
CA ARG A 239 -19.70 10.45 4.19
C ARG A 239 -19.67 9.71 2.86
N GLU A 240 -20.43 10.22 1.89
CA GLU A 240 -20.34 9.76 0.51
C GLU A 240 -19.07 10.34 -0.15
N ILE A 241 -18.45 9.56 -1.04
CA ILE A 241 -17.28 10.01 -1.80
C ILE A 241 -17.75 10.56 -3.13
N THR A 242 -17.23 11.74 -3.50
CA THR A 242 -17.60 12.42 -4.75
C THR A 242 -17.26 11.55 -5.96
N LYS A 243 -18.29 11.26 -6.77
CA LYS A 243 -18.13 10.52 -8.02
C LYS A 243 -17.78 11.48 -9.15
N VAL A 244 -16.68 11.20 -9.83
CA VAL A 244 -16.18 12.00 -10.96
C VAL A 244 -16.19 11.13 -12.21
N HIS A 245 -16.86 11.61 -13.25
CA HIS A 245 -16.90 10.93 -14.54
C HIS A 245 -15.66 11.25 -15.35
N VAL A 246 -15.10 10.23 -15.99
CA VAL A 246 -14.04 10.40 -16.99
C VAL A 246 -14.63 10.01 -18.34
N GLU A 247 -14.57 10.94 -19.28
CA GLU A 247 -15.05 10.74 -20.64
C GLU A 247 -14.33 9.54 -21.29
N GLY A 248 -15.08 8.70 -21.99
CA GLY A 248 -14.56 7.46 -22.60
C GLY A 248 -14.35 6.27 -21.65
N PHE A 249 -14.46 6.46 -20.32
CA PHE A 249 -14.25 5.39 -19.34
C PHE A 249 -15.47 5.10 -18.45
N THR A 250 -16.47 5.97 -18.47
CA THR A 250 -17.69 5.83 -17.67
C THR A 250 -18.52 4.65 -18.19
N PRO A 251 -18.88 3.65 -17.35
CA PRO A 251 -19.72 2.54 -17.76
C PRO A 251 -21.11 3.03 -18.18
N ASN A 252 -21.64 2.47 -19.27
CA ASN A 252 -23.03 2.72 -19.66
C ASN A 252 -23.99 2.29 -18.54
N ALA A 253 -25.00 3.12 -18.26
CA ALA A 253 -26.02 2.86 -17.24
C ALA A 253 -26.83 1.58 -17.55
N ASN A 254 -26.98 1.23 -18.83
CA ASN A 254 -27.46 -0.06 -19.30
C ASN A 254 -26.29 -0.87 -19.87
N PRO A 255 -25.87 -1.97 -19.24
CA PRO A 255 -25.04 -2.94 -19.94
C PRO A 255 -25.89 -3.59 -21.04
N GLU A 256 -25.41 -3.62 -22.27
CA GLU A 256 -25.87 -4.68 -23.17
C GLU A 256 -25.49 -6.02 -22.50
N PRO A 257 -26.41 -7.00 -22.43
CA PRO A 257 -26.09 -8.29 -21.85
C PRO A 257 -24.90 -8.88 -22.59
N GLU A 258 -23.82 -9.16 -21.86
CA GLU A 258 -22.63 -9.82 -22.41
C GLU A 258 -23.12 -11.12 -23.06
N ALA A 259 -22.98 -11.23 -24.39
CA ALA A 259 -23.46 -12.39 -25.13
C ALA A 259 -22.92 -13.66 -24.45
N PRO A 260 -23.78 -14.67 -24.18
CA PRO A 260 -23.37 -15.84 -23.44
C PRO A 260 -22.13 -16.44 -24.10
N ARG A 261 -21.01 -16.44 -23.37
CA ARG A 261 -19.78 -17.08 -23.82
C ARG A 261 -20.12 -18.53 -24.11
N ALA A 262 -19.97 -18.94 -25.38
CA ALA A 262 -20.23 -20.30 -25.80
C ALA A 262 -19.50 -21.27 -24.85
N PRO A 263 -20.16 -22.34 -24.37
CA PRO A 263 -19.52 -23.31 -23.50
C PRO A 263 -18.26 -23.82 -24.21
N ARG A 264 -17.12 -23.71 -23.52
CA ARG A 264 -15.86 -24.30 -24.00
C ARG A 264 -16.11 -25.79 -24.21
N GLN A 265 -16.17 -26.22 -25.47
CA GLN A 265 -16.25 -27.62 -25.82
C GLN A 265 -15.04 -28.33 -25.18
N PRO A 266 -15.25 -29.42 -24.43
CA PRO A 266 -14.14 -30.21 -23.91
C PRO A 266 -13.35 -30.74 -25.10
N HIS A 267 -12.08 -30.35 -25.20
CA HIS A 267 -11.16 -30.92 -26.18
C HIS A 267 -11.04 -32.43 -25.91
N GLY A 268 -11.77 -33.21 -26.71
CA GLY A 268 -11.62 -34.65 -26.79
C GLY A 268 -10.18 -34.98 -27.20
N ARG A 269 -9.49 -35.74 -26.36
CA ARG A 269 -8.24 -36.42 -26.74
C ARG A 269 -8.51 -37.28 -27.98
N PRO A 270 -7.65 -37.24 -29.01
CA PRO A 270 -7.80 -38.14 -30.14
C PRO A 270 -7.58 -39.61 -29.70
N PRO A 271 -8.35 -40.57 -30.24
CA PRO A 271 -8.23 -41.97 -29.86
C PRO A 271 -6.92 -42.55 -30.40
N ARG A 272 -6.19 -43.24 -29.53
CA ARG A 272 -4.95 -43.93 -29.87
C ARG A 272 -5.32 -45.24 -30.59
N ASN A 273 -5.05 -45.30 -31.90
CA ASN A 273 -5.12 -46.51 -32.71
C ASN A 273 -4.36 -47.66 -32.03
N SER A 274 -5.07 -48.70 -31.58
CA SER A 274 -4.48 -50.00 -31.28
C SER A 274 -4.47 -50.83 -32.56
N GLN A 275 -3.32 -50.87 -33.22
CA GLN A 275 -2.99 -51.97 -34.12
C GLN A 275 -2.71 -53.21 -33.27
N GLY A 276 -3.51 -54.25 -33.46
CA GLY A 276 -3.32 -55.55 -32.84
C GLY A 276 -4.00 -56.60 -33.69
N ALA A 277 -3.23 -57.14 -34.64
CA ALA A 277 -3.59 -58.24 -35.50
C ALA A 277 -4.03 -59.47 -34.69
N GLY A 278 -4.93 -60.25 -35.29
CA GLY A 278 -5.60 -61.35 -34.63
C GLY A 278 -4.80 -62.65 -34.52
N ASN A 279 -5.57 -63.62 -34.04
CA ASN A 279 -5.44 -65.07 -34.14
C ASN A 279 -4.62 -65.79 -33.06
N GLY A 280 -5.23 -66.82 -32.46
CA GLY A 280 -4.53 -67.83 -31.66
C GLY A 280 -5.32 -68.35 -30.47
N GLN A 281 -6.06 -69.44 -30.69
CA GLN A 281 -6.60 -70.33 -29.67
C GLN A 281 -5.51 -70.84 -28.71
N ASN A 282 -5.87 -71.12 -27.46
CA ASN A 282 -5.91 -72.49 -26.88
C ASN A 282 -5.62 -72.50 -25.37
N THR A 283 -6.54 -73.12 -24.63
CA THR A 283 -6.40 -73.92 -23.39
C THR A 283 -5.41 -73.54 -22.29
N GLY A 284 -5.93 -73.53 -21.05
CA GLY A 284 -5.41 -74.48 -20.04
C GLY A 284 -4.97 -73.91 -18.69
N ARG A 285 -5.83 -74.15 -17.68
CA ARG A 285 -5.53 -74.70 -16.34
C ARG A 285 -4.44 -74.06 -15.44
N ASN A 286 -4.93 -73.76 -14.23
CA ASN A 286 -4.39 -74.10 -12.90
C ASN A 286 -3.00 -73.61 -12.48
N GLY A 287 -2.94 -73.15 -11.21
CA GLY A 287 -1.85 -73.58 -10.31
C GLY A 287 -1.10 -72.46 -9.60
N ALA A 288 -1.58 -72.16 -8.39
CA ALA A 288 -0.84 -72.13 -7.13
C ALA A 288 0.68 -71.79 -7.06
N GLN A 289 0.96 -70.98 -6.02
CA GLN A 289 2.09 -71.06 -5.08
C GLN A 289 3.45 -70.41 -5.43
N SER A 290 3.70 -69.32 -4.71
CA SER A 290 4.79 -69.13 -3.71
C SER A 290 6.21 -69.61 -4.00
N ARG A 291 7.15 -68.65 -3.99
CA ARG A 291 8.40 -68.54 -3.18
C ARG A 291 9.54 -67.90 -4.02
N GLY A 292 10.19 -66.87 -3.47
CA GLY A 292 11.39 -66.22 -4.03
C GLY A 292 12.67 -67.03 -3.78
N PRO A 293 13.84 -66.43 -3.46
CA PRO A 293 14.48 -65.17 -3.88
C PRO A 293 15.84 -65.46 -4.60
N SER A 294 16.64 -64.44 -4.98
CA SER A 294 18.13 -64.45 -4.97
C SER A 294 18.82 -63.55 -6.03
N GLN A 295 19.82 -62.77 -5.55
CA GLN A 295 21.10 -62.34 -6.18
C GLN A 295 21.06 -61.51 -7.49
N GLY A 296 21.97 -60.56 -7.77
CA GLY A 296 23.22 -60.10 -7.15
C GLY A 296 23.57 -58.71 -7.75
N ARG A 297 24.20 -57.81 -7.00
CA ARG A 297 25.66 -57.61 -6.90
C ARG A 297 26.27 -56.90 -8.13
N ASN A 298 26.64 -55.63 -7.95
CA ASN A 298 27.99 -55.14 -8.29
C ASN A 298 28.30 -53.80 -7.60
N GLN A 299 29.16 -53.89 -6.59
CA GLN A 299 30.11 -52.88 -6.11
C GLN A 299 31.20 -52.68 -7.18
N ALA A 300 31.92 -51.57 -7.27
CA ALA A 300 33.09 -51.21 -6.45
C ALA A 300 33.84 -50.09 -7.21
N ASN A 301 34.74 -49.27 -6.69
CA ASN A 301 35.10 -48.67 -5.38
C ASN A 301 36.25 -47.66 -5.72
N PRO A 302 36.63 -46.71 -4.85
CA PRO A 302 37.55 -45.61 -5.14
C PRO A 302 38.99 -45.82 -4.60
N ASN A 303 39.79 -44.74 -4.72
CA ASN A 303 41.06 -44.36 -4.10
C ASN A 303 42.35 -44.53 -4.91
N THR A 304 43.13 -43.44 -4.98
CA THR A 304 44.55 -43.44 -4.57
C THR A 304 45.09 -42.02 -4.35
N GLU A 305 45.91 -41.88 -3.30
CA GLU A 305 46.69 -40.70 -2.89
C GLU A 305 48.04 -40.61 -3.62
N GLY A 306 48.67 -39.42 -3.60
CA GLY A 306 50.11 -39.26 -3.85
C GLY A 306 50.55 -37.84 -4.24
N ARG A 307 51.25 -37.13 -3.35
CA ARG A 307 52.06 -35.89 -3.55
C ARG A 307 53.55 -36.26 -3.82
N PRO A 308 54.55 -35.36 -4.07
CA PRO A 308 54.62 -33.87 -3.97
C PRO A 308 55.42 -33.12 -5.09
N ALA A 309 55.40 -31.75 -5.10
CA ALA A 309 56.58 -30.85 -5.03
C ALA A 309 56.41 -29.41 -5.63
N GLN A 310 56.76 -28.43 -4.80
CA GLN A 310 57.53 -27.18 -5.05
C GLN A 310 56.95 -25.87 -5.67
N ASN A 311 57.06 -24.82 -4.82
CA ASN A 311 57.48 -23.42 -5.07
C ASN A 311 56.47 -22.42 -5.69
N ARG A 312 56.22 -21.18 -5.20
CA ARG A 312 56.99 -20.19 -4.40
C ARG A 312 56.06 -19.22 -3.62
N ASN A 313 56.53 -18.77 -2.43
CA ASN A 313 56.58 -17.39 -1.86
C ASN A 313 55.60 -16.31 -2.41
N SER A 314 54.91 -15.45 -1.62
CA SER A 314 55.34 -14.68 -0.44
C SER A 314 54.16 -14.03 0.33
N ARG A 315 54.31 -13.92 1.64
CA ARG A 315 53.75 -12.92 2.58
C ARG A 315 54.75 -12.89 3.78
N PRO A 316 54.75 -11.96 4.76
CA PRO A 316 53.94 -10.75 4.99
C PRO A 316 54.74 -9.55 5.62
N ALA A 317 54.06 -8.43 5.92
CA ALA A 317 54.34 -7.48 7.02
C ALA A 317 53.12 -6.54 7.11
N ASN A 318 52.32 -6.41 8.17
CA ASN A 318 52.54 -6.04 9.58
C ASN A 318 53.29 -4.70 9.77
N ASN A 319 52.53 -3.61 9.98
CA ASN A 319 52.94 -2.48 10.82
C ASN A 319 51.77 -1.51 11.09
N GLN A 320 51.33 -1.49 12.34
CA GLN A 320 50.97 -0.30 13.13
C GLN A 320 51.85 -0.38 14.40
N PRO A 321 52.15 0.70 15.16
CA PRO A 321 51.28 1.85 15.42
C PRO A 321 51.99 3.22 15.53
N ARG A 322 51.24 4.32 15.71
CA ARG A 322 51.48 5.32 16.78
C ARG A 322 50.47 6.47 16.82
N ASP A 323 50.28 6.90 18.06
CA ASP A 323 49.40 7.93 18.61
C ASP A 323 49.69 9.36 18.15
N ALA A 324 48.65 10.20 18.15
CA ALA A 324 48.76 11.60 18.56
C ALA A 324 47.41 12.13 19.06
N GLN A 325 47.45 12.71 20.25
CA GLN A 325 46.36 13.26 21.05
C GLN A 325 45.81 14.59 20.52
N GLY A 326 44.53 14.82 20.80
CA GLY A 326 43.99 16.09 21.32
C GLY A 326 43.73 17.23 20.32
N ASN A 327 42.47 17.66 20.17
CA ASN A 327 41.95 18.74 21.01
C ASN A 327 40.42 18.92 20.86
N VAL A 328 39.82 19.41 21.94
CA VAL A 328 38.41 19.72 22.15
C VAL A 328 38.09 21.09 21.56
N SER A 329 36.89 21.30 20.99
CA SER A 329 36.11 22.54 21.14
C SER A 329 34.67 22.45 20.61
N ARG A 330 33.83 23.30 21.22
CA ARG A 330 32.38 23.26 21.41
C ARG A 330 31.53 23.77 20.23
N ALA A 331 30.24 23.47 20.39
CA ALA A 331 29.03 24.01 19.77
C ALA A 331 29.07 25.45 19.23
N ASP A 332 28.39 25.65 18.09
CA ASP A 332 27.35 26.68 17.91
C ASP A 332 26.52 26.37 16.65
N ALA A 333 25.22 26.69 16.71
CA ALA A 333 24.29 26.77 15.59
C ALA A 333 23.77 28.22 15.49
N PRO A 334 22.97 28.60 14.48
CA PRO A 334 23.07 28.35 13.04
C PRO A 334 23.28 29.68 12.29
N ASN A 335 23.80 29.67 11.06
CA ASN A 335 23.68 30.84 10.19
C ASN A 335 23.22 30.45 8.77
N ALA A 336 22.27 31.25 8.30
CA ALA A 336 21.58 31.15 7.03
C ALA A 336 22.55 31.36 5.86
N ASN A 337 22.53 30.45 4.89
CA ASN A 337 22.82 30.84 3.51
C ASN A 337 22.14 29.90 2.52
N THR A 338 20.93 30.29 2.12
CA THR A 338 20.21 29.76 0.97
C THR A 338 20.87 30.24 -0.30
N LYS A 339 21.82 29.46 -0.84
CA LYS A 339 22.23 29.53 -2.25
C LYS A 339 23.08 28.30 -2.59
N ASN A 340 22.39 27.29 -3.11
CA ASN A 340 22.85 26.17 -3.96
C ASN A 340 22.05 24.90 -3.60
N MET A 341 20.76 24.91 -3.95
CA MET A 341 19.99 23.67 -4.10
C MET A 341 19.98 23.29 -5.58
N SER A 342 20.20 22.02 -5.88
CA SER A 342 20.02 21.47 -7.22
C SER A 342 18.56 21.65 -7.67
N GLU A 343 18.35 21.76 -8.97
CA GLU A 343 17.03 21.95 -9.59
C GLU A 343 16.01 20.89 -9.13
N ALA A 344 16.48 19.66 -8.86
CA ALA A 344 15.69 18.55 -8.31
C ALA A 344 15.11 18.83 -6.89
N ALA A 345 15.83 19.56 -6.04
CA ALA A 345 15.37 19.89 -4.69
C ALA A 345 14.33 21.02 -4.67
N ARG A 346 14.31 21.89 -5.69
CA ARG A 346 13.30 22.95 -5.83
C ARG A 346 11.93 22.41 -6.25
N HIS A 347 11.89 21.32 -7.01
CA HIS A 347 10.64 20.69 -7.46
C HIS A 347 9.93 19.85 -6.39
N GLN A 348 10.61 19.50 -5.29
CA GLN A 348 9.98 18.83 -4.13
C GLN A 348 9.27 19.80 -3.17
N ALA A 349 9.55 21.10 -3.25
CA ALA A 349 9.07 22.10 -2.27
C ALA A 349 7.79 22.84 -2.69
N MET A 350 7.13 22.44 -3.79
CA MET A 350 5.88 23.07 -4.24
C MET A 350 4.69 22.10 -4.08
N PRO A 351 3.65 22.47 -3.30
CA PRO A 351 2.39 21.72 -3.31
C PRO A 351 1.77 21.83 -4.71
N GLN A 352 1.65 20.69 -5.39
CA GLN A 352 0.85 20.58 -6.60
C GLN A 352 -0.63 20.80 -6.21
N PRO A 353 -1.34 21.78 -6.77
CA PRO A 353 -2.76 21.95 -6.48
C PRO A 353 -3.53 20.72 -6.98
N ALA A 354 -4.49 20.24 -6.18
CA ALA A 354 -5.43 19.23 -6.63
C ALA A 354 -6.28 19.83 -7.76
N LEU A 355 -5.94 19.52 -9.00
CA LEU A 355 -6.59 20.07 -10.19
C LEU A 355 -7.78 19.21 -10.59
N PHE A 356 -8.93 19.42 -9.95
CA PHE A 356 -10.23 19.07 -10.53
C PHE A 356 -11.27 20.15 -10.22
N VAL A 357 -11.21 21.25 -10.97
CA VAL A 357 -12.36 22.14 -11.17
C VAL A 357 -12.89 21.88 -12.59
N PRO A 358 -14.14 21.42 -12.77
CA PRO A 358 -14.70 21.30 -14.12
C PRO A 358 -14.86 22.70 -14.75
N PRO A 359 -14.60 22.88 -16.05
CA PRO A 359 -14.82 24.17 -16.70
C PRO A 359 -16.32 24.52 -16.66
N SER A 360 -16.64 25.70 -16.12
CA SER A 360 -18.01 26.22 -16.16
C SER A 360 -18.43 26.50 -17.61
N PRO A 361 -19.69 26.23 -18.00
CA PRO A 361 -20.16 26.51 -19.35
C PRO A 361 -20.12 28.02 -19.60
N ALA A 362 -19.52 28.40 -20.73
CA ALA A 362 -19.34 29.78 -21.15
C ALA A 362 -20.68 30.54 -21.15
N ARG A 363 -20.85 31.49 -20.22
CA ARG A 363 -21.92 32.48 -20.31
C ARG A 363 -21.64 33.38 -21.51
N HIS A 364 -22.51 33.30 -22.51
CA HIS A 364 -22.60 34.28 -23.58
C HIS A 364 -22.82 35.68 -22.95
N HIS A 365 -21.84 36.56 -23.10
CA HIS A 365 -22.06 37.99 -22.95
C HIS A 365 -22.37 38.60 -24.31
N PRO A 366 -23.48 39.36 -24.45
CA PRO A 366 -23.77 40.05 -25.68
C PRO A 366 -22.84 41.27 -25.82
N ASN A 367 -22.50 41.50 -27.09
CA ASN A 367 -21.64 42.54 -27.64
C ASN A 367 -21.97 43.94 -27.09
N ARG A 368 -20.97 44.65 -26.56
CA ARG A 368 -21.11 46.05 -26.12
C ARG A 368 -20.35 46.96 -27.08
N GLN A 369 -21.06 47.51 -28.06
CA GLN A 369 -20.61 48.63 -28.88
C GLN A 369 -20.82 49.95 -28.14
N ASN A 370 -19.84 50.84 -28.35
CA ASN A 370 -19.77 52.28 -28.07
C ASN A 370 -21.01 52.98 -27.49
N ALA A 371 -20.83 53.63 -26.34
CA ALA A 371 -21.54 54.87 -26.02
C ALA A 371 -20.69 55.78 -25.12
N THR A 372 -20.44 56.96 -25.65
CA THR A 372 -19.92 58.21 -25.09
C THR A 372 -20.49 58.57 -23.71
N ARG A 373 -19.62 59.06 -22.81
CA ARG A 373 -19.99 59.82 -21.60
C ARG A 373 -20.60 61.17 -21.98
N PRO A 374 -21.46 61.71 -21.12
CA PRO A 374 -21.08 62.99 -20.51
C PRO A 374 -21.30 63.05 -18.99
N ASN A 375 -20.91 64.22 -18.50
CA ASN A 375 -20.53 64.69 -17.18
C ASN A 375 -21.73 65.13 -16.31
N GLU A 376 -21.54 65.17 -14.98
CA GLU A 376 -22.20 66.00 -13.93
C GLU A 376 -22.20 65.19 -12.60
N ASN A 377 -21.41 65.50 -11.57
CA ASN A 377 -21.26 66.68 -10.70
C ASN A 377 -22.33 66.80 -9.58
N ARG A 378 -21.85 67.12 -8.37
CA ARG A 378 -22.52 67.33 -7.06
C ARG A 378 -22.83 66.04 -6.28
N GLY A 379 -22.52 65.89 -5.00
CA GLY A 379 -21.97 66.80 -3.99
C GLY A 379 -22.37 66.31 -2.59
N SER A 380 -21.37 66.13 -1.71
CA SER A 380 -21.34 66.49 -0.28
C SER A 380 -22.47 66.05 0.68
N ALA A 381 -22.03 65.29 1.72
CA ALA A 381 -22.37 65.38 3.16
C ALA A 381 -23.84 65.17 3.61
N GLY A 382 -24.17 64.53 4.73
CA GLY A 382 -23.43 63.97 5.86
C GLY A 382 -24.43 63.64 7.00
N ARG A 383 -23.92 63.00 8.07
CA ARG A 383 -24.46 62.97 9.46
C ARG A 383 -25.81 62.26 9.71
N SER A 384 -25.85 61.13 10.45
CA SER A 384 -25.69 60.90 11.91
C SER A 384 -27.01 60.93 12.70
N ASN A 385 -27.35 59.82 13.38
CA ASN A 385 -27.97 59.67 14.72
C ASN A 385 -28.61 58.26 14.82
N THR A 386 -28.24 57.38 15.77
CA THR A 386 -28.70 57.27 17.18
C THR A 386 -30.23 57.36 17.29
N ASN A 387 -31.01 56.49 17.94
CA ASN A 387 -30.80 55.70 19.16
C ASN A 387 -31.96 54.66 19.28
N PRO A 388 -31.94 53.72 20.26
CA PRO A 388 -32.85 52.58 20.40
C PRO A 388 -33.95 52.78 21.47
N ASN A 389 -34.97 51.91 21.42
CA ASN A 389 -35.86 51.45 22.51
C ASN A 389 -37.05 50.73 21.84
N SER A 390 -37.77 49.75 22.39
CA SER A 390 -37.77 49.07 23.68
C SER A 390 -38.86 47.97 23.63
N THR A 391 -38.63 46.89 24.40
CA THR A 391 -39.60 46.15 25.25
C THR A 391 -40.76 45.29 24.69
N HIS A 392 -40.91 44.15 25.38
CA HIS A 392 -42.09 43.28 25.60
C HIS A 392 -42.37 42.20 24.53
N ARG A 393 -42.74 40.94 24.86
CA ARG A 393 -43.15 40.28 26.12
C ARG A 393 -43.13 38.74 25.91
N SER A 394 -42.74 38.03 26.97
CA SER A 394 -43.30 36.75 27.48
C SER A 394 -43.93 35.69 26.55
N GLY A 395 -43.38 34.47 26.62
CA GLY A 395 -44.09 33.30 27.19
C GLY A 395 -44.86 32.37 26.23
N GLY A 396 -44.61 31.06 26.37
CA GLY A 396 -45.55 30.03 25.88
C GLY A 396 -44.92 28.66 25.58
N ARG A 397 -45.24 27.68 26.43
CA ARG A 397 -44.86 26.25 26.36
C ARG A 397 -45.69 25.45 25.33
N GLY A 398 -45.12 24.31 24.90
CA GLY A 398 -45.83 23.09 24.47
C GLY A 398 -46.16 23.07 22.97
N ARG A 399 -45.92 22.01 22.20
CA ARG A 399 -45.89 20.56 22.47
C ARG A 399 -44.79 19.88 21.66
#